data_AF-L7FG52-F1
#
_entry.id   AF-L7FG52-F1
#
_cell.length_a   1.000
_cell.length_b   1.000
_cell.length_c   1.000
_cell.angle_alpha   90.00
_cell.angle_beta   90.00
_cell.angle_gamma   90.00
#
_symmetry.space_group_name_H-M   'P 1'
#
loop_
_entity.id
_entity.type
_entity.pdbx_description
1 polymer ?
#
loop_
_entity_poly.entity_id
_entity_poly.type
_entity_poly.pdbx_seq_one_letter_code
_entity_poly.pdbx_strand_id
1 'polypeptide(L)'
;MTFTGEPTNFTPDTCVLGTDGIDWSSIASAEAMSAFCGIMAGFVLAGLVTVIGQKNAAGGDGHASRGLKLFLPCFIGLATASYLYALTSGELVCTRAITEQLFSGAILAADALIVIVALAWLLPAYERNKHGEVRFFRGLIQVAAQFSMLMVIVSADGFTNSVLEQHVAGWATALVYSVGAAFMVAILFFWWKRLPPAPPPPTPLPNGVTAAGWPAHWRDEIHLNRRVQVAARAAVAVGGLLAVAGGCVVGIAWYHWTSMSPWLVYTLAGVTLVLPGLVITTAVRSAPRA
;
A
#
# COMPACT_ATOMS: atom_id res chain seq x y z
N MET A 1 50.25 10.09 -0.77
CA MET A 1 49.46 9.22 -1.66
C MET A 1 48.47 10.09 -2.40
N THR A 2 48.81 10.48 -3.61
CA THR A 2 47.99 11.28 -4.52
C THR A 2 47.28 10.32 -5.47
N PHE A 3 45.99 10.08 -5.24
CA PHE A 3 45.10 9.53 -6.25
C PHE A 3 44.47 10.70 -7.00
N THR A 4 45.14 11.15 -8.06
CA THR A 4 44.59 12.05 -9.07
C THR A 4 44.37 11.24 -10.35
N GLY A 5 43.40 10.33 -10.31
CA GLY A 5 42.75 9.86 -11.52
C GLY A 5 41.62 10.84 -11.83
N GLU A 6 41.62 11.44 -13.01
CA GLU A 6 40.44 12.16 -13.50
C GLU A 6 39.22 11.24 -13.35
N PRO A 7 38.08 11.73 -12.83
CA PRO A 7 36.86 10.96 -12.88
C PRO A 7 36.57 10.68 -14.35
N THR A 8 36.62 9.40 -14.72
CA THR A 8 36.15 8.90 -16.02
C THR A 8 34.82 9.59 -16.32
N ASN A 9 34.72 10.26 -17.47
CA ASN A 9 33.52 10.97 -17.91
C ASN A 9 32.26 10.20 -17.50
N PHE A 10 31.58 10.69 -16.47
CA PHE A 10 30.31 10.13 -16.06
C PHE A 10 29.35 10.38 -17.21
N THR A 11 29.03 9.30 -17.93
CA THR A 11 27.95 9.33 -18.88
C THR A 11 26.74 8.87 -18.07
N PRO A 12 25.81 9.77 -17.70
CA PRO A 12 24.64 9.34 -16.95
C PRO A 12 23.98 8.23 -17.76
N ASP A 13 23.74 7.11 -17.10
CA ASP A 13 22.81 6.10 -17.56
C ASP A 13 21.41 6.70 -17.35
N THR A 14 21.13 7.78 -18.10
CA THR A 14 19.78 8.26 -18.33
C THR A 14 19.02 7.05 -18.82
N CYS A 15 17.78 6.83 -18.39
CA CYS A 15 16.94 5.79 -18.98
C CYS A 15 16.77 6.10 -20.49
N VAL A 16 17.80 5.82 -21.29
CA VAL A 16 17.87 6.12 -22.72
C VAL A 16 16.82 5.22 -23.30
N LEU A 17 15.87 5.86 -23.96
CA LEU A 17 14.89 5.25 -24.85
C LEU A 17 15.58 4.06 -25.53
N GLY A 18 14.99 2.86 -25.45
CA GLY A 18 15.58 1.64 -26.02
C GLY A 18 16.05 1.84 -27.45
N THR A 19 16.71 0.85 -28.04
CA THR A 19 17.29 0.94 -29.39
C THR A 19 16.32 1.45 -30.49
N ASP A 20 15.01 1.47 -30.22
CA ASP A 20 13.94 1.96 -31.09
C ASP A 20 13.32 3.33 -30.68
N GLY A 21 13.88 4.02 -29.67
CA GLY A 21 13.43 5.35 -29.26
C GLY A 21 12.12 5.38 -28.47
N ILE A 22 11.62 4.25 -27.96
CA ILE A 22 10.35 4.15 -27.22
C ILE A 22 10.51 3.17 -26.04
N ASP A 23 10.97 3.65 -24.90
CA ASP A 23 10.88 2.91 -23.63
C ASP A 23 10.33 3.80 -22.52
N TRP A 24 9.65 3.18 -21.55
CA TRP A 24 9.08 3.85 -20.39
C TRP A 24 10.19 4.38 -19.47
N SER A 25 10.13 5.66 -19.11
CA SER A 25 11.07 6.29 -18.18
C SER A 25 10.49 6.39 -16.77
N SER A 26 11.10 5.68 -15.82
CA SER A 26 10.78 5.74 -14.39
C SER A 26 10.83 7.17 -13.85
N ILE A 27 11.93 7.85 -14.14
CA ILE A 27 12.22 9.23 -13.74
C ILE A 27 11.16 10.19 -14.27
N ALA A 28 10.83 10.11 -15.57
CA ALA A 28 9.83 11.00 -16.18
C ALA A 28 8.43 10.79 -15.58
N SER A 29 8.09 9.56 -15.18
CA SER A 29 6.81 9.26 -14.55
C SER A 29 6.72 9.69 -13.08
N ALA A 30 7.87 9.86 -12.42
CA ALA A 30 7.94 10.04 -10.98
C ALA A 30 7.31 11.36 -10.50
N GLU A 31 7.45 12.45 -11.26
CA GLU A 31 6.84 13.75 -10.92
C GLU A 31 5.31 13.65 -10.86
N ALA A 32 4.69 13.08 -11.90
CA ALA A 32 3.24 12.89 -11.97
C ALA A 32 2.74 11.97 -10.84
N MET A 33 3.48 10.90 -10.53
CA MET A 33 3.15 9.98 -9.44
C MET A 33 3.30 10.65 -8.06
N SER A 34 4.32 11.49 -7.87
CA SER A 34 4.51 12.27 -6.64
C SER A 34 3.33 13.20 -6.40
N ALA A 35 2.90 13.94 -7.44
CA ALA A 35 1.75 14.84 -7.38
C ALA A 35 0.46 14.08 -7.07
N PHE A 36 0.23 12.93 -7.73
CA PHE A 36 -0.91 12.07 -7.46
C PHE A 36 -0.95 11.60 -6.00
N CYS A 37 0.18 11.10 -5.47
CA CYS A 37 0.28 10.70 -4.07
C CYS A 37 0.00 11.87 -3.12
N GLY A 38 0.52 13.07 -3.43
CA GLY A 38 0.30 14.29 -2.65
C GLY A 38 -1.17 14.71 -2.61
N ILE A 39 -1.86 14.67 -3.74
CA ILE A 39 -3.30 14.97 -3.83
C ILE A 39 -4.11 13.95 -3.00
N MET A 40 -3.79 12.66 -3.13
CA MET A 40 -4.44 11.60 -2.36
C MET A 40 -4.20 11.76 -0.85
N ALA A 41 -2.97 12.09 -0.44
CA ALA A 41 -2.65 12.38 0.96
C ALA A 41 -3.42 13.60 1.48
N GLY A 42 -3.52 14.67 0.67
CA GLY A 42 -4.32 15.86 0.99
C GLY A 42 -5.82 15.54 1.16
N PHE A 43 -6.36 14.68 0.29
CA PHE A 43 -7.74 14.18 0.42
C PHE A 43 -7.94 13.38 1.71
N VAL A 44 -7.01 12.48 2.05
CA VAL A 44 -7.06 11.72 3.31
C VAL A 44 -6.98 12.66 4.52
N LEU A 45 -6.10 13.68 4.48
CA LEU A 45 -5.99 14.68 5.55
C LEU A 45 -7.28 15.48 5.72
N ALA A 46 -7.91 15.92 4.63
CA ALA A 46 -9.21 16.59 4.68
C ALA A 46 -10.30 15.67 5.28
N GLY A 47 -10.28 14.38 4.93
CA GLY A 47 -11.12 13.36 5.53
C GLY A 47 -10.90 13.20 7.03
N LEU A 48 -9.65 13.13 7.49
CA LEU A 48 -9.28 13.08 8.91
C LEU A 48 -9.84 14.29 9.67
N VAL A 49 -9.58 15.51 9.18
CA VAL A 49 -10.06 16.76 9.80
C VAL A 49 -11.59 16.78 9.87
N THR A 50 -12.27 16.34 8.81
CA THR A 50 -13.73 16.27 8.78
C THR A 50 -14.27 15.29 9.82
N VAL A 51 -13.69 14.09 9.92
CA VAL A 51 -14.14 13.06 10.88
C VAL A 51 -13.88 13.49 12.33
N ILE A 52 -12.78 14.20 12.59
CA ILE A 52 -12.46 14.72 13.93
C ILE A 52 -13.36 15.92 14.27
N GLY A 53 -13.63 16.79 13.30
CA GLY A 53 -14.45 17.99 13.49
C GLY A 53 -15.93 17.69 13.71
N GLN A 54 -16.42 16.56 13.23
CA GLN A 54 -17.79 16.14 13.51
C GLN A 54 -17.90 15.55 14.92
N LYS A 55 -18.77 16.15 15.74
CA LYS A 55 -19.09 15.68 17.08
C LYS A 55 -19.85 14.36 16.97
N ASN A 56 -19.13 13.24 17.00
CA ASN A 56 -19.74 11.92 17.06
C ASN A 56 -20.61 11.82 18.32
N ALA A 57 -21.82 11.27 18.18
CA ALA A 57 -22.72 11.08 19.30
C ALA A 57 -22.04 10.23 20.40
N ALA A 58 -22.24 10.62 21.67
CA ALA A 58 -21.78 9.83 22.80
C ALA A 58 -22.50 8.47 22.77
N GLY A 59 -21.80 7.42 22.33
CA GLY A 59 -22.35 6.08 22.14
C GLY A 59 -22.47 5.58 20.69
N GLY A 60 -21.94 6.30 19.69
CA GLY A 60 -21.96 5.83 18.29
C GLY A 60 -21.18 4.52 18.04
N ASP A 61 -21.54 3.80 16.98
CA ASP A 61 -21.09 2.42 16.62
C ASP A 61 -19.59 2.24 16.31
N GLY A 62 -18.75 3.25 16.57
CA GLY A 62 -17.30 3.21 16.39
C GLY A 62 -16.82 3.19 14.94
N HIS A 63 -17.72 3.21 13.96
CA HIS A 63 -17.39 3.19 12.52
C HIS A 63 -16.46 4.33 12.09
N ALA A 64 -16.73 5.56 12.55
CA ALA A 64 -15.89 6.72 12.30
C ALA A 64 -14.47 6.54 12.86
N SER A 65 -14.34 5.99 14.08
CA SER A 65 -13.05 5.70 14.71
C SER A 65 -12.26 4.64 13.93
N ARG A 66 -12.95 3.61 13.41
CA ARG A 66 -12.32 2.56 12.57
C ARG A 66 -11.77 3.14 11.26
N GLY A 67 -12.54 4.00 10.59
CA GLY A 67 -12.05 4.75 9.42
C GLY A 67 -10.84 5.62 9.74
N LEU A 68 -10.89 6.37 10.85
CA LEU A 68 -9.80 7.23 11.30
C LEU A 68 -8.49 6.47 11.55
N LYS A 69 -8.58 5.28 12.18
CA LYS A 69 -7.42 4.39 12.43
C LYS A 69 -6.73 3.92 11.14
N LEU A 70 -7.45 3.86 10.02
CA LEU A 70 -6.90 3.48 8.71
C LEU A 70 -6.37 4.69 7.94
N PHE A 71 -7.02 5.85 8.05
CA PHE A 71 -6.57 7.06 7.39
C PHE A 71 -5.25 7.61 7.93
N LEU A 72 -5.01 7.53 9.24
CA LEU A 72 -3.77 7.99 9.86
C LEU A 72 -2.50 7.35 9.25
N PRO A 73 -2.36 6.01 9.21
CA PRO A 73 -1.19 5.39 8.62
C PRO A 73 -1.12 5.59 7.10
N CYS A 74 -2.28 5.60 6.43
CA CYS A 74 -2.35 5.83 4.99
C CYS A 74 -1.91 7.24 4.59
N PHE A 75 -2.23 8.27 5.39
CA PHE A 75 -1.73 9.63 5.17
C PHE A 75 -0.20 9.68 5.23
N ILE A 76 0.39 9.06 6.25
CA ILE A 76 1.85 9.01 6.42
C ILE A 76 2.49 8.24 5.25
N GLY A 77 1.92 7.10 4.87
CA GLY A 77 2.43 6.28 3.79
C GLY A 77 2.33 6.97 2.42
N LEU A 78 1.20 7.59 2.08
CA LEU A 78 1.04 8.37 0.85
C LEU A 78 1.95 9.61 0.81
N ALA A 79 2.11 10.33 1.93
CA ALA A 79 3.05 11.44 2.01
C ALA A 79 4.49 10.97 1.81
N THR A 80 4.84 9.81 2.38
CA THR A 80 6.15 9.19 2.21
C THR A 80 6.38 8.74 0.77
N ALA A 81 5.40 8.09 0.14
CA ALA A 81 5.46 7.72 -1.27
C ALA A 81 5.61 8.96 -2.16
N SER A 82 4.85 10.03 -1.90
CA SER A 82 4.97 11.31 -2.61
C SER A 82 6.39 11.88 -2.50
N TYR A 83 6.97 11.88 -1.30
CA TYR A 83 8.34 12.33 -1.07
C TYR A 83 9.37 11.46 -1.81
N LEU A 84 9.26 10.13 -1.74
CA LEU A 84 10.16 9.22 -2.45
C LEU A 84 10.08 9.42 -3.97
N TYR A 85 8.87 9.56 -4.53
CA TYR A 85 8.72 9.87 -5.96
C TYR A 85 9.31 11.24 -6.35
N ALA A 86 9.25 12.24 -5.47
CA ALA A 86 9.89 13.53 -5.71
C ALA A 86 11.42 13.38 -5.75
N LEU A 87 12.02 12.54 -4.89
CA LEU A 87 13.45 12.24 -4.97
C LEU A 87 13.79 11.53 -6.29
N THR A 88 13.00 10.53 -6.67
CA THR A 88 13.20 9.78 -7.92
C THR A 88 13.11 10.67 -9.17
N SER A 89 12.28 11.73 -9.17
CA SER A 89 12.22 12.67 -10.30
C SER A 89 13.50 13.49 -10.52
N GLY A 90 14.35 13.62 -9.49
CA GLY A 90 15.65 14.29 -9.58
C GLY A 90 16.82 13.33 -9.84
N GLU A 91 16.53 12.04 -10.07
CA GLU A 91 17.55 11.02 -10.17
C GLU A 91 18.28 11.04 -11.52
N LEU A 92 19.57 10.71 -11.50
CA LEU A 92 20.41 10.64 -12.70
C LEU A 92 20.78 9.20 -13.09
N VAL A 93 20.63 8.25 -12.17
CA VAL A 93 20.95 6.83 -12.38
C VAL A 93 19.66 6.02 -12.51
N CYS A 94 19.41 5.48 -13.71
CA CYS A 94 18.15 4.79 -14.01
C CYS A 94 17.86 3.59 -13.09
N THR A 95 18.87 2.75 -12.82
CA THR A 95 18.68 1.56 -11.97
C THR A 95 18.34 1.93 -10.51
N ARG A 96 18.88 3.04 -10.01
CA ARG A 96 18.52 3.60 -8.70
C ARG A 96 17.08 4.09 -8.70
N ALA A 97 16.70 4.88 -9.72
CA ALA A 97 15.34 5.38 -9.89
C ALA A 97 14.30 4.24 -9.96
N ILE A 98 14.59 3.18 -10.73
CA ILE A 98 13.73 1.99 -10.86
C ILE A 98 13.58 1.28 -9.50
N THR A 99 14.65 1.19 -8.72
CA THR A 99 14.62 0.56 -7.39
C THR A 99 13.79 1.39 -6.40
N GLU A 100 13.94 2.71 -6.40
CA GLU A 100 13.14 3.60 -5.57
C GLU A 100 11.65 3.54 -5.94
N GLN A 101 11.36 3.55 -7.25
CA GLN A 101 10.01 3.44 -7.78
C GLN A 101 9.32 2.13 -7.38
N LEU A 102 10.08 1.03 -7.25
CA LEU A 102 9.56 -0.24 -6.76
C LEU A 102 9.01 -0.10 -5.32
N PHE A 103 9.76 0.57 -4.44
CA PHE A 103 9.33 0.77 -3.05
C PHE A 103 8.18 1.76 -2.94
N SER A 104 8.26 2.92 -3.59
CA SER A 104 7.21 3.94 -3.55
C SER A 104 5.90 3.44 -4.20
N GLY A 105 6.01 2.67 -5.29
CA GLY A 105 4.86 2.04 -5.95
C GLY A 105 4.18 0.99 -5.08
N ALA A 106 4.94 0.17 -4.35
CA ALA A 106 4.41 -0.79 -3.40
C ALA A 106 3.62 -0.11 -2.25
N ILE A 107 4.16 0.99 -1.70
CA ILE A 107 3.47 1.81 -0.69
C ILE A 107 2.18 2.38 -1.27
N LEU A 108 2.25 3.02 -2.44
CA LEU A 108 1.10 3.62 -3.11
C LEU A 108 -0.03 2.61 -3.37
N ALA A 109 0.30 1.43 -3.89
CA ALA A 109 -0.69 0.39 -4.21
C ALA A 109 -1.44 -0.10 -2.98
N ALA A 110 -0.73 -0.27 -1.85
CA ALA A 110 -1.31 -0.70 -0.58
C ALA A 110 -2.16 0.40 0.05
N ASP A 111 -1.65 1.64 0.11
CA ASP A 111 -2.34 2.75 0.75
C ASP A 111 -3.57 3.22 -0.02
N ALA A 112 -3.52 3.23 -1.35
CA ALA A 112 -4.68 3.55 -2.18
C ALA A 112 -5.88 2.64 -1.85
N LEU A 113 -5.64 1.35 -1.62
CA LEU A 113 -6.68 0.43 -1.18
C LEU A 113 -7.17 0.74 0.24
N ILE A 114 -6.27 1.08 1.16
CA ILE A 114 -6.64 1.45 2.53
C ILE A 114 -7.54 2.69 2.54
N VAL A 115 -7.30 3.69 1.68
CA VAL A 115 -8.20 4.84 1.51
C VAL A 115 -9.61 4.38 1.18
N ILE A 116 -9.77 3.49 0.20
CA ILE A 116 -11.08 2.98 -0.23
C ILE A 116 -11.77 2.21 0.90
N VAL A 117 -11.02 1.37 1.64
CA VAL A 117 -11.53 0.62 2.79
C VAL A 117 -11.94 1.56 3.93
N ALA A 118 -11.16 2.60 4.21
CA ALA A 118 -11.46 3.60 5.23
C ALA A 118 -12.71 4.41 4.88
N LEU A 119 -12.87 4.82 3.62
CA LEU A 119 -14.09 5.46 3.12
C LEU A 119 -15.32 4.56 3.29
N ALA A 120 -15.19 3.26 3.01
CA ALA A 120 -16.29 2.32 3.21
C ALA A 120 -16.72 2.20 4.68
N TRP A 121 -15.83 2.45 5.65
CA TRP A 121 -16.17 2.55 7.07
C TRP A 121 -16.88 3.86 7.43
N LEU A 122 -16.68 4.93 6.67
CA LEU A 122 -17.33 6.22 6.92
C LEU A 122 -18.76 6.30 6.38
N LEU A 123 -19.12 5.54 5.34
CA LEU A 123 -20.48 5.58 4.79
C LEU A 123 -21.56 5.18 5.80
N PRO A 124 -21.42 4.05 6.55
CA PRO A 124 -22.37 3.70 7.59
C PRO A 124 -22.38 4.72 8.74
N ALA A 125 -21.23 5.34 9.05
CA ALA A 125 -21.12 6.29 10.15
C ALA A 125 -21.98 7.54 9.98
N TYR A 126 -22.32 7.89 8.74
CA TYR A 126 -23.13 9.07 8.42
C TYR A 126 -24.57 8.73 7.98
N GLU A 127 -25.03 7.50 8.25
CA GLU A 127 -26.37 7.00 7.88
C GLU A 127 -26.72 7.22 6.39
N ARG A 128 -25.71 7.32 5.52
CA ARG A 128 -25.91 7.57 4.08
C ARG A 128 -26.35 6.33 3.30
N ASN A 129 -26.49 5.18 3.95
CA ASN A 129 -26.81 3.87 3.35
C ASN A 129 -28.21 3.72 2.72
N LYS A 130 -28.87 4.80 2.27
CA LYS A 130 -30.24 4.77 1.75
C LYS A 130 -30.38 4.13 0.37
N HIS A 131 -29.32 4.14 -0.47
CA HIS A 131 -29.41 3.75 -1.88
C HIS A 131 -28.49 2.58 -2.30
N GLY A 132 -28.06 1.73 -1.37
CA GLY A 132 -27.24 0.56 -1.70
C GLY A 132 -25.76 0.87 -1.97
N GLU A 133 -25.29 2.05 -1.58
CA GLU A 133 -23.90 2.51 -1.68
C GLU A 133 -22.90 1.52 -1.07
N VAL A 134 -23.27 0.84 0.01
CA VAL A 134 -22.45 -0.23 0.63
C VAL A 134 -22.13 -1.33 -0.37
N ARG A 135 -23.07 -1.75 -1.23
CA ARG A 135 -22.83 -2.80 -2.23
C ARG A 135 -21.86 -2.33 -3.30
N PHE A 136 -21.95 -1.07 -3.71
CA PHE A 136 -21.03 -0.47 -4.66
C PHE A 136 -19.61 -0.41 -4.08
N PHE A 137 -19.43 0.17 -2.89
CA PHE A 137 -18.13 0.23 -2.23
C PHE A 137 -17.55 -1.15 -1.94
N ARG A 138 -18.41 -2.13 -1.65
CA ARG A 138 -17.99 -3.53 -1.53
C ARG A 138 -17.39 -4.04 -2.85
N GLY A 139 -18.11 -3.89 -3.97
CA GLY A 139 -17.56 -4.25 -5.30
C GLY A 139 -16.27 -3.51 -5.61
N LEU A 140 -16.22 -2.21 -5.31
CA LEU A 140 -15.06 -1.35 -5.55
C LEU A 140 -13.83 -1.80 -4.75
N ILE A 141 -13.96 -2.14 -3.47
CA ILE A 141 -12.84 -2.68 -2.66
C ILE A 141 -12.27 -3.94 -3.28
N GLN A 142 -13.12 -4.86 -3.74
CA GLN A 142 -12.66 -6.11 -4.32
C GLN A 142 -11.93 -5.88 -5.65
N VAL A 143 -12.49 -5.06 -6.54
CA VAL A 143 -11.87 -4.73 -7.83
C VAL A 143 -10.57 -3.98 -7.61
N ALA A 144 -10.55 -2.97 -6.73
CA ALA A 144 -9.36 -2.21 -6.39
C ALA A 144 -8.28 -3.12 -5.78
N ALA A 145 -8.63 -4.05 -4.90
CA ALA A 145 -7.66 -4.98 -4.31
C ALA A 145 -7.01 -5.90 -5.35
N GLN A 146 -7.80 -6.44 -6.28
CA GLN A 146 -7.27 -7.27 -7.38
C GLN A 146 -6.41 -6.45 -8.33
N PHE A 147 -6.84 -5.23 -8.67
CA PHE A 147 -6.09 -4.34 -9.54
C PHE A 147 -4.77 -3.88 -8.89
N SER A 148 -4.79 -3.43 -7.63
CA SER A 148 -3.58 -3.08 -6.88
C SER A 148 -2.60 -4.26 -6.82
N MET A 149 -3.10 -5.48 -6.56
CA MET A 149 -2.24 -6.66 -6.54
C MET A 149 -1.64 -6.96 -7.91
N LEU A 150 -2.41 -6.84 -8.99
CA LEU A 150 -1.92 -6.98 -10.36
C LEU A 150 -0.81 -5.96 -10.68
N MET A 151 -1.01 -4.69 -10.28
CA MET A 151 0.01 -3.65 -10.48
C MET A 151 1.29 -3.95 -9.70
N VAL A 152 1.20 -4.50 -8.49
CA VAL A 152 2.39 -4.93 -7.72
C VAL A 152 3.11 -6.09 -8.42
N ILE A 153 2.38 -7.06 -9.00
CA ILE A 153 2.97 -8.18 -9.76
C ILE A 153 3.75 -7.65 -10.97
N VAL A 154 3.11 -6.80 -11.78
CA VAL A 154 3.72 -6.22 -12.97
C VAL A 154 4.92 -5.35 -12.60
N SER A 155 4.83 -4.59 -11.50
CA SER A 155 5.95 -3.78 -11.01
C SER A 155 7.15 -4.64 -10.56
N ALA A 156 6.89 -5.73 -9.83
CA ALA A 156 7.95 -6.64 -9.37
C ALA A 156 8.64 -7.38 -10.54
N ASP A 157 7.87 -7.87 -11.51
CA ASP A 157 8.42 -8.53 -12.70
C ASP A 157 9.15 -7.52 -13.60
N GLY A 158 8.55 -6.35 -13.85
CA GLY A 158 9.16 -5.25 -14.58
C GLY A 158 10.51 -4.84 -13.99
N PHE A 159 10.59 -4.69 -12.66
CA PHE A 159 11.84 -4.41 -11.95
C PHE A 159 12.92 -5.46 -12.23
N THR A 160 12.60 -6.76 -12.14
CA THR A 160 13.59 -7.81 -12.42
C THR A 160 14.08 -7.77 -13.87
N ASN A 161 13.18 -7.54 -14.82
CA ASN A 161 13.51 -7.46 -16.24
C ASN A 161 14.37 -6.23 -16.56
N SER A 162 14.05 -5.08 -15.96
CA SER A 162 14.79 -3.84 -16.18
C SER A 162 16.18 -3.86 -15.55
N VAL A 163 16.35 -4.42 -14.34
CA VAL A 163 17.65 -4.41 -13.64
C VAL A 163 18.59 -5.52 -14.13
N LEU A 164 18.06 -6.65 -14.63
CA LEU A 164 18.86 -7.77 -15.13
C LEU A 164 18.99 -7.79 -16.67
N GLU A 165 18.59 -6.72 -17.36
CA GLU A 165 18.74 -6.55 -18.81
C GLU A 165 18.25 -7.79 -19.59
N GLN A 166 17.03 -8.27 -19.30
CA GLN A 166 16.43 -9.46 -19.95
C GLN A 166 17.16 -10.80 -19.74
N HIS A 167 18.19 -10.87 -18.90
CA HIS A 167 18.81 -12.14 -18.46
C HIS A 167 18.05 -12.78 -17.28
N VAL A 168 16.77 -12.46 -17.15
CA VAL A 168 15.92 -12.99 -16.08
C VAL A 168 15.71 -14.47 -16.30
N ALA A 169 15.99 -15.26 -15.27
CA ALA A 169 15.72 -16.68 -15.32
C ALA A 169 14.21 -16.90 -15.30
N GLY A 170 13.66 -17.69 -16.24
CA GLY A 170 12.21 -17.88 -16.36
C GLY A 170 11.51 -18.41 -15.10
N TRP A 171 12.24 -19.07 -14.20
CA TRP A 171 11.72 -19.48 -12.89
C TRP A 171 11.36 -18.29 -11.99
N ALA A 172 12.08 -17.17 -12.10
CA ALA A 172 11.85 -15.99 -11.26
C ALA A 172 10.54 -15.29 -11.64
N THR A 173 10.31 -15.08 -12.93
CA THR A 173 9.02 -14.60 -13.46
C THR A 173 7.89 -15.54 -13.06
N ALA A 174 8.06 -16.86 -13.26
CA ALA A 174 7.06 -17.83 -12.84
C ALA A 174 6.74 -17.74 -11.33
N LEU A 175 7.75 -17.51 -10.48
CA LEU A 175 7.59 -17.33 -9.05
C LEU A 175 6.82 -16.05 -8.71
N VAL A 176 7.18 -14.90 -9.29
CA VAL A 176 6.51 -13.60 -9.08
C VAL A 176 5.02 -13.71 -9.42
N TYR A 177 4.68 -14.25 -10.59
CA TYR A 177 3.29 -14.44 -11.00
C TYR A 177 2.57 -15.47 -10.12
N SER A 178 3.21 -16.56 -9.73
CA SER A 178 2.59 -17.58 -8.88
C SER A 178 2.27 -17.07 -7.48
N VAL A 179 3.22 -16.36 -6.85
CA VAL A 179 3.02 -15.72 -5.53
C VAL A 179 1.96 -14.65 -5.62
N GLY A 180 2.00 -13.82 -6.67
CA GLY A 180 0.98 -12.82 -6.95
C GLY A 180 -0.42 -13.40 -7.09
N ALA A 181 -0.57 -14.44 -7.91
CA ALA A 181 -1.83 -15.15 -8.10
C ALA A 181 -2.32 -15.79 -6.80
N ALA A 182 -1.43 -16.34 -5.97
CA ALA A 182 -1.79 -16.87 -4.66
C ALA A 182 -2.37 -15.77 -3.74
N PHE A 183 -1.82 -14.55 -3.76
CA PHE A 183 -2.42 -13.40 -3.05
C PHE A 183 -3.77 -12.99 -3.63
N MET A 184 -3.92 -12.93 -4.95
CA MET A 184 -5.21 -12.64 -5.61
C MET A 184 -6.30 -13.64 -5.19
N VAL A 185 -5.97 -14.93 -5.16
CA VAL A 185 -6.84 -16.01 -4.67
C VAL A 185 -7.12 -15.86 -3.17
N ALA A 186 -6.11 -15.54 -2.36
CA ALA A 186 -6.30 -15.31 -0.93
C ALA A 186 -7.25 -14.13 -0.66
N ILE A 187 -7.13 -13.03 -1.42
CA ILE A 187 -8.02 -11.87 -1.37
C ILE A 187 -9.46 -12.30 -1.66
N LEU A 188 -9.71 -13.06 -2.74
CA LEU A 188 -11.03 -13.61 -3.07
C LEU A 188 -11.58 -14.53 -1.97
N PHE A 189 -10.74 -15.44 -1.47
CA PHE A 189 -11.12 -16.39 -0.43
C PHE A 189 -11.53 -15.65 0.86
N PHE A 190 -10.70 -14.70 1.32
CA PHE A 190 -10.99 -13.95 2.53
C PHE A 190 -12.20 -13.04 2.36
N TRP A 191 -12.44 -12.52 1.16
CA TRP A 191 -13.62 -11.75 0.83
C TRP A 191 -14.91 -12.56 1.01
N TRP A 192 -14.94 -13.79 0.48
CA TRP A 192 -16.12 -14.66 0.56
C TRP A 192 -16.32 -15.33 1.93
N LYS A 193 -15.26 -15.53 2.70
CA LYS A 193 -15.34 -16.18 4.01
C LYS A 193 -16.24 -15.40 4.97
N ARG A 194 -17.30 -16.02 5.50
CA ARG A 194 -18.17 -15.39 6.52
C ARG A 194 -17.38 -15.07 7.80
N LEU A 195 -17.81 -14.03 8.53
CA LEU A 195 -17.24 -13.72 9.84
C LEU A 195 -17.51 -14.88 10.81
N PRO A 196 -16.52 -15.32 11.60
CA PRO A 196 -16.76 -16.31 12.65
C PRO A 196 -17.76 -15.76 13.68
N PRO A 197 -18.55 -16.63 14.33
CA PRO A 197 -19.43 -16.22 15.41
C PRO A 197 -18.61 -15.60 16.55
N ALA A 198 -19.18 -14.59 17.21
CA ALA A 198 -18.52 -13.91 18.32
C ALA A 198 -18.34 -14.84 19.54
N PRO A 199 -17.25 -14.68 20.32
CA PRO A 199 -17.16 -15.29 21.64
C PRO A 199 -18.27 -14.75 22.55
N PRO A 200 -18.64 -15.49 23.61
CA PRO A 200 -19.67 -15.05 24.54
C PRO A 200 -19.31 -13.68 25.14
N PRO A 201 -20.30 -12.78 25.30
CA PRO A 201 -20.07 -11.46 25.85
C PRO A 201 -19.64 -11.53 27.32
N PRO A 202 -18.62 -10.74 27.76
CA PRO A 202 -18.23 -10.68 29.15
C PRO A 202 -19.31 -9.98 29.96
N THR A 203 -19.41 -10.38 31.23
CA THR A 203 -20.21 -9.72 32.26
C THR A 203 -19.25 -9.07 33.26
N PRO A 204 -19.53 -7.86 33.78
CA PRO A 204 -20.77 -7.08 33.66
C PRO A 204 -20.88 -6.25 32.37
N LEU A 205 -22.10 -5.79 32.05
CA LEU A 205 -22.42 -4.91 30.93
C LEU A 205 -21.76 -3.53 31.09
N PRO A 206 -21.21 -2.92 30.02
CA PRO A 206 -20.76 -1.54 30.06
C PRO A 206 -21.94 -0.57 30.26
N ASN A 207 -21.66 0.55 30.90
CA ASN A 207 -22.64 1.62 31.09
C ASN A 207 -23.20 2.09 29.75
N GLY A 208 -24.54 2.12 29.63
CA GLY A 208 -25.24 2.61 28.44
C GLY A 208 -25.54 1.55 27.37
N VAL A 209 -25.15 0.29 27.55
CA VAL A 209 -25.50 -0.80 26.61
C VAL A 209 -26.58 -1.70 27.20
N THR A 210 -27.65 -1.94 26.43
CA THR A 210 -28.73 -2.85 26.85
C THR A 210 -28.30 -4.31 26.70
N ALA A 211 -28.83 -5.20 27.56
CA ALA A 211 -28.54 -6.63 27.49
C ALA A 211 -28.90 -7.26 26.13
N ALA A 212 -29.89 -6.71 25.43
CA ALA A 212 -30.29 -7.16 24.09
C ALA A 212 -29.31 -6.71 22.98
N GLY A 213 -28.69 -5.53 23.11
CA GLY A 213 -27.72 -5.01 22.12
C GLY A 213 -26.28 -5.46 22.37
N TRP A 214 -25.97 -5.92 23.57
CA TRP A 214 -24.61 -6.27 24.00
C TRP A 214 -23.92 -7.34 23.14
N PRO A 215 -24.58 -8.45 22.72
CA PRO A 215 -23.92 -9.47 21.93
C PRO A 215 -23.48 -8.99 20.53
N ALA A 216 -24.25 -8.07 19.93
CA ALA A 216 -23.95 -7.48 18.63
C ALA A 216 -22.82 -6.46 18.75
N HIS A 217 -22.93 -5.53 19.70
CA HIS A 217 -21.89 -4.55 19.99
C HIS A 217 -20.55 -5.23 20.34
N TRP A 218 -20.56 -6.27 21.17
CA TRP A 218 -19.37 -7.03 21.55
C TRP A 218 -18.68 -7.71 20.36
N ARG A 219 -19.47 -8.31 19.46
CA ARG A 219 -18.97 -8.94 18.23
C ARG A 219 -18.22 -7.95 17.37
N ASP A 220 -18.84 -6.79 17.16
CA ASP A 220 -18.31 -5.75 16.28
C ASP A 220 -17.08 -5.10 16.88
N GLU A 221 -17.10 -4.87 18.20
CA GLU A 221 -15.99 -4.24 18.91
C GLU A 221 -14.76 -5.13 19.02
N ILE A 222 -14.90 -6.45 19.20
CA ILE A 222 -13.73 -7.35 19.22
C ILE A 222 -13.22 -7.65 17.82
N HIS A 223 -14.09 -8.13 16.92
CA HIS A 223 -13.60 -8.73 15.68
C HIS A 223 -13.24 -7.67 14.64
N LEU A 224 -14.04 -6.62 14.49
CA LEU A 224 -13.81 -5.61 13.45
C LEU A 224 -12.72 -4.65 13.88
N ASN A 225 -12.73 -4.19 15.14
CA ASN A 225 -11.69 -3.29 15.66
C ASN A 225 -10.30 -3.94 15.63
N ARG A 226 -10.19 -5.22 16.03
CA ARG A 226 -8.91 -5.95 15.97
C ARG A 226 -8.40 -6.08 14.54
N ARG A 227 -9.28 -6.35 13.56
CA ARG A 227 -8.88 -6.47 12.15
C ARG A 227 -8.43 -5.13 11.57
N VAL A 228 -9.17 -4.07 11.86
CA VAL A 228 -8.81 -2.70 11.48
C VAL A 228 -7.47 -2.31 12.10
N GLN A 229 -7.25 -2.62 13.37
CA GLN A 229 -5.98 -2.36 14.05
C GLN A 229 -4.82 -3.17 13.45
N VAL A 230 -5.05 -4.43 13.08
CA VAL A 230 -4.05 -5.25 12.39
C VAL A 230 -3.73 -4.67 11.02
N ALA A 231 -4.73 -4.26 10.23
CA ALA A 231 -4.52 -3.63 8.93
C ALA A 231 -3.75 -2.31 9.07
N ALA A 232 -4.14 -1.44 10.01
CA ALA A 232 -3.43 -0.20 10.31
C ALA A 232 -1.97 -0.43 10.71
N ARG A 233 -1.71 -1.38 11.62
CA ARG A 233 -0.35 -1.72 12.03
C ARG A 233 0.47 -2.34 10.90
N ALA A 234 -0.14 -3.19 10.08
CA ALA A 234 0.52 -3.77 8.91
C ALA A 234 0.91 -2.66 7.92
N ALA A 235 0.04 -1.69 7.67
CA ALA A 235 0.32 -0.53 6.82
C ALA A 235 1.50 0.30 7.34
N VAL A 236 1.51 0.65 8.64
CA VAL A 236 2.65 1.38 9.25
C VAL A 236 3.93 0.57 9.16
N ALA A 237 3.89 -0.71 9.53
CA ALA A 237 5.08 -1.55 9.58
C ALA A 237 5.67 -1.75 8.18
N VAL A 238 4.85 -2.13 7.20
CA VAL A 238 5.28 -2.35 5.82
C VAL A 238 5.68 -1.04 5.15
N GLY A 239 4.86 0.00 5.27
CA GLY A 239 5.17 1.32 4.71
C GLY A 239 6.45 1.90 5.29
N GLY A 240 6.65 1.78 6.61
CA GLY A 240 7.89 2.19 7.29
C GLY A 240 9.12 1.39 6.84
N LEU A 241 9.00 0.07 6.70
CA LEU A 241 10.09 -0.79 6.20
C LEU A 241 10.47 -0.43 4.76
N LEU A 242 9.49 -0.25 3.87
CA LEU A 242 9.72 0.13 2.48
C LEU A 242 10.28 1.56 2.37
N ALA A 243 9.84 2.48 3.24
CA ALA A 243 10.37 3.83 3.32
C ALA A 243 11.85 3.85 3.77
N VAL A 244 12.19 3.06 4.79
CA VAL A 244 13.59 2.90 5.23
C VAL A 244 14.43 2.29 4.12
N ALA A 245 13.94 1.25 3.43
CA ALA A 245 14.64 0.66 2.30
C ALA A 245 14.86 1.67 1.16
N GLY A 246 13.84 2.45 0.81
CA GLY A 246 13.96 3.54 -0.16
C GLY A 246 14.97 4.61 0.28
N GLY A 247 14.94 5.02 1.55
CA GLY A 247 15.90 5.97 2.11
C GLY A 247 17.34 5.45 2.11
N CYS A 248 17.54 4.16 2.37
CA CYS A 248 18.85 3.51 2.25
C CYS A 248 19.36 3.54 0.79
N VAL A 249 18.47 3.32 -0.18
CA VAL A 249 18.81 3.41 -1.60
C VAL A 249 19.22 4.83 -2.00
N VAL A 250 18.42 5.83 -1.64
CA VAL A 250 18.74 7.25 -1.88
C VAL A 250 20.07 7.64 -1.25
N GLY A 251 20.36 7.13 -0.05
CA GLY A 251 21.56 7.44 0.71
C GLY A 251 22.87 6.91 0.11
N ILE A 252 22.80 5.93 -0.79
CA ILE A 252 23.98 5.45 -1.54
C ILE A 252 24.31 6.50 -2.60
N ALA A 253 25.49 7.12 -2.49
CA ALA A 253 25.93 8.11 -3.45
C ALA A 253 25.96 7.53 -4.88
N TRP A 254 25.58 8.33 -5.87
CA TRP A 254 25.41 7.88 -7.26
C TRP A 254 26.66 7.18 -7.83
N TYR A 255 27.86 7.66 -7.49
CA TYR A 255 29.13 7.08 -7.97
C TYR A 255 29.50 5.75 -7.29
N HIS A 256 28.81 5.40 -6.21
CA HIS A 256 28.91 4.09 -5.54
C HIS A 256 27.82 3.12 -5.98
N TRP A 257 26.87 3.56 -6.80
CA TRP A 257 25.84 2.69 -7.32
C TRP A 257 26.45 1.76 -8.37
N THR A 258 26.56 0.48 -8.01
CA THR A 258 27.10 -0.58 -8.87
C THR A 258 25.99 -1.52 -9.30
N SER A 259 26.24 -2.36 -10.31
CA SER A 259 25.31 -3.41 -10.74
C SER A 259 24.87 -4.25 -9.55
N MET A 260 23.56 -4.36 -9.34
CA MET A 260 23.01 -5.19 -8.26
C MET A 260 23.22 -6.67 -8.59
N SER A 261 23.72 -7.42 -7.61
CA SER A 261 23.83 -8.87 -7.75
C SER A 261 22.45 -9.51 -7.96
N PRO A 262 22.30 -10.52 -8.83
CA PRO A 262 20.98 -11.08 -9.19
C PRO A 262 20.14 -11.56 -7.99
N TRP A 263 20.78 -12.17 -6.98
CA TRP A 263 20.08 -12.62 -5.77
C TRP A 263 19.41 -11.48 -5.02
N LEU A 264 20.02 -10.29 -5.00
CA LEU A 264 19.49 -9.11 -4.34
C LEU A 264 18.27 -8.59 -5.11
N VAL A 265 18.35 -8.54 -6.44
CA VAL A 265 17.24 -8.12 -7.32
C VAL A 265 16.01 -9.02 -7.10
N TYR A 266 16.20 -10.34 -7.11
CA TYR A 266 15.10 -11.28 -6.86
C TYR A 266 14.53 -11.15 -5.44
N THR A 267 15.39 -10.91 -4.44
CA THR A 267 14.94 -10.71 -3.06
C THR A 267 14.12 -9.44 -2.92
N LEU A 268 14.58 -8.32 -3.51
CA LEU A 268 13.87 -7.05 -3.49
C LEU A 268 12.50 -7.17 -4.18
N ALA A 269 12.45 -7.76 -5.37
CA ALA A 269 11.19 -8.02 -6.08
C ALA A 269 10.22 -8.88 -5.25
N GLY A 270 10.72 -9.93 -4.60
CA GLY A 270 9.91 -10.79 -3.74
C GLY A 270 9.39 -10.05 -2.51
N VAL A 271 10.23 -9.26 -1.84
CA VAL A 271 9.85 -8.48 -0.65
C VAL A 271 8.81 -7.42 -1.00
N THR A 272 9.01 -6.68 -2.08
CA THR A 272 8.06 -5.65 -2.55
C THR A 272 6.80 -6.22 -3.16
N LEU A 273 6.76 -7.52 -3.49
CA LEU A 273 5.53 -8.24 -3.82
C LEU A 273 4.77 -8.68 -2.56
N VAL A 274 5.47 -9.36 -1.65
CA VAL A 274 4.86 -10.03 -0.49
C VAL A 274 4.37 -9.02 0.55
N LEU A 275 5.16 -8.00 0.87
CA LEU A 275 4.81 -7.05 1.92
C LEU A 275 3.52 -6.26 1.62
N PRO A 276 3.37 -5.57 0.47
CA PRO A 276 2.09 -4.92 0.15
C PRO A 276 0.97 -5.92 -0.07
N GLY A 277 1.25 -7.13 -0.59
CA GLY A 277 0.25 -8.20 -0.69
C GLY A 277 -0.36 -8.58 0.66
N LEU A 278 0.45 -8.64 1.73
CA LEU A 278 -0.02 -8.83 3.10
C LEU A 278 -0.87 -7.64 3.58
N VAL A 279 -0.45 -6.41 3.33
CA VAL A 279 -1.22 -5.20 3.69
C VAL A 279 -2.57 -5.21 2.98
N ILE A 280 -2.60 -5.42 1.66
CA ILE A 280 -3.81 -5.52 0.85
C ILE A 280 -4.75 -6.60 1.41
N THR A 281 -4.21 -7.79 1.70
CA THR A 281 -5.02 -8.90 2.24
C THR A 281 -5.60 -8.56 3.60
N THR A 282 -4.82 -7.93 4.50
CA THR A 282 -5.33 -7.49 5.81
C THR A 282 -6.35 -6.36 5.71
N ALA A 283 -6.16 -5.42 4.77
CA ALA A 283 -7.11 -4.35 4.48
C ALA A 283 -8.47 -4.91 4.02
N VAL A 284 -8.48 -5.85 3.06
CA VAL A 284 -9.70 -6.53 2.59
C VAL A 284 -10.39 -7.30 3.71
N ARG A 285 -9.62 -7.93 4.61
CA ARG A 285 -10.18 -8.61 5.81
C ARG A 285 -10.81 -7.65 6.81
N SER A 286 -10.36 -6.40 6.83
CA SER A 286 -10.85 -5.34 7.69
C SER A 286 -12.04 -4.55 7.10
N ALA A 287 -12.40 -4.78 5.84
CA ALA A 287 -13.52 -4.09 5.20
C ALA A 287 -14.86 -4.40 5.91
N PRO A 288 -15.79 -3.42 6.00
CA PRO A 288 -17.10 -3.63 6.60
C PRO A 288 -17.89 -4.67 5.79
N ARG A 289 -18.54 -5.61 6.50
CA ARG A 289 -19.40 -6.64 5.91
C ARG A 289 -20.80 -6.49 6.50
N ALA A 290 -21.79 -6.30 5.63
CA ALA A 290 -23.21 -6.35 5.99
C ALA A 290 -23.68 -7.81 6.08
#